data_AF-A0AAN8UL75-F1
#
_entry.id   AF-A0AAN8UL75-F1
#
_cell.length_a   1.000
_cell.length_b   1.000
_cell.length_c   1.000
_cell.angle_alpha   90.00
_cell.angle_beta   90.00
_cell.angle_gamma   90.00
#
_symmetry.space_group_name_H-M   'P 1'
#
loop_
_entity.id
_entity.type
_entity.pdbx_description
1 polymer ?
#
loop_
_entity_poly.entity_id
_entity_poly.type
_entity_poly.pdbx_seq_one_letter_code
_entity_poly.pdbx_strand_id
1 'polypeptide(L)'
;MTVLPKGDSIQIREVWNENLESEFALIREIVDDYPYIAMDTEFPGVVLRPVGEFKNISDYNYQTLKDNVDMLKLIQLGLTFSNEKGNLPSFGGNECCIWQFNFREFNIVEDVYASDSIELLRESGIDFKKNYDMGVDAKRFGELLMSSGIVLNDNVQWVTFHSGYDFGYLLKVLTCRNLPDTQVGFFDLINMYFPNIYDIKHLMKFSNSLHGGLNKLAELLEVERVGICHQAGSDSLVTSCAYRKLRDNFFNGSTQKYAGVLYGLGVEDGQNERVGRRFPDIMFTVYLLSLLVLFPNLKIMFPYQLSSSFILTILKLVFSNHLLSWASVVYPLKHSGASSLRFLSVDSAPFPRANSKPTVRPDSQLGIFCVF
;
A
#
# COMPACT_ATOMS: atom_id res chain seq x y z
N MET A 1 -15.68 -17.03 -22.25
CA MET A 1 -16.78 -17.25 -21.28
C MET A 1 -16.78 -16.08 -20.31
N THR A 2 -17.95 -15.48 -20.06
CA THR A 2 -18.12 -14.37 -19.12
C THR A 2 -17.58 -14.75 -17.75
N VAL A 3 -16.88 -13.82 -17.09
CA VAL A 3 -16.26 -14.04 -15.78
C VAL A 3 -17.31 -14.22 -14.67
N LEU A 4 -18.53 -13.75 -14.91
CA LEU A 4 -19.64 -13.84 -13.98
C LEU A 4 -20.65 -14.90 -14.46
N PRO A 5 -21.22 -15.70 -13.53
CA PRO A 5 -22.39 -16.53 -13.83
C PRO A 5 -23.51 -15.65 -14.41
N LYS A 6 -24.23 -16.17 -15.40
CA LYS A 6 -25.40 -15.48 -15.98
C LYS A 6 -26.46 -15.28 -14.89
N GLY A 7 -26.60 -14.06 -14.37
CA GLY A 7 -27.64 -13.70 -13.40
C GLY A 7 -27.15 -12.86 -12.22
N ASP A 8 -25.84 -12.79 -11.99
CA ASP A 8 -25.28 -12.06 -10.85
C ASP A 8 -24.89 -10.62 -11.25
N SER A 9 -25.40 -9.62 -10.52
CA SER A 9 -24.97 -8.22 -10.65
C SER A 9 -23.74 -7.99 -9.75
N ILE A 10 -22.86 -7.06 -10.14
CA ILE A 10 -21.79 -6.59 -9.26
C ILE A 10 -22.20 -5.25 -8.66
N GLN A 11 -22.19 -5.19 -7.34
CA GLN A 11 -22.34 -3.99 -6.55
C GLN A 11 -20.96 -3.45 -6.15
N ILE A 12 -20.66 -2.22 -6.58
CA ILE A 12 -19.53 -1.45 -6.06
C ILE A 12 -19.99 -0.75 -4.78
N ARG A 13 -19.46 -1.20 -3.64
CA ARG A 13 -19.80 -0.68 -2.32
C ARG A 13 -18.95 0.55 -2.03
N GLU A 14 -19.58 1.72 -2.14
CA GLU A 14 -18.97 3.00 -1.79
C GLU A 14 -18.78 3.10 -0.27
N VAL A 15 -17.51 3.14 0.17
CA VAL A 15 -17.14 3.24 1.58
C VAL A 15 -16.73 4.67 1.90
N TRP A 16 -17.46 5.25 2.84
CA TRP A 16 -17.29 6.57 3.42
C TRP A 16 -17.08 6.42 4.93
N ASN A 17 -16.88 7.53 5.65
CA ASN A 17 -16.65 7.44 7.10
C ASN A 17 -17.81 6.79 7.87
N GLU A 18 -19.04 7.00 7.42
CA GLU A 18 -20.25 6.55 8.13
C GLU A 18 -20.46 5.03 8.10
N ASN A 19 -20.01 4.34 7.04
CA ASN A 19 -20.18 2.89 6.87
C ASN A 19 -18.86 2.12 6.95
N LEU A 20 -17.72 2.78 7.18
CA LEU A 20 -16.40 2.16 7.25
C LEU A 20 -16.35 0.92 8.15
N GLU A 21 -16.88 1.02 9.38
CA GLU A 21 -16.89 -0.08 10.34
C GLU A 21 -17.72 -1.27 9.88
N SER A 22 -18.93 -1.01 9.36
CA SER A 22 -19.83 -2.07 8.88
C SER A 22 -19.25 -2.79 7.67
N GLU A 23 -18.60 -2.05 6.76
CA GLU A 23 -17.96 -2.65 5.59
C GLU A 23 -16.74 -3.50 5.99
N PHE A 24 -15.95 -3.05 6.96
CA PHE A 24 -14.86 -3.86 7.51
C PHE A 24 -15.36 -5.09 8.28
N ALA A 25 -16.55 -5.05 8.90
CA ALA A 25 -17.15 -6.24 9.50
C ALA A 25 -17.44 -7.30 8.44
N LEU A 26 -18.05 -6.92 7.31
CA LEU A 26 -18.29 -7.82 6.18
C LEU A 26 -16.99 -8.38 5.59
N ILE A 27 -15.98 -7.54 5.43
CA ILE A 27 -14.66 -7.95 4.91
C ILE A 27 -14.01 -9.02 5.81
N ARG A 28 -14.10 -8.86 7.13
CA ARG A 28 -13.55 -9.84 8.09
C ARG A 28 -14.25 -11.19 8.02
N GLU A 29 -15.53 -11.22 7.64
CA GLU A 29 -16.28 -12.47 7.48
C GLU A 29 -15.85 -13.26 6.23
N ILE A 30 -15.36 -12.58 5.20
CA ILE A 30 -15.09 -13.21 3.89
C ILE A 30 -13.61 -13.48 3.60
N VAL A 31 -12.68 -12.83 4.31
CA VAL A 31 -11.25 -12.82 3.91
C VAL A 31 -10.63 -14.22 3.84
N ASP A 32 -11.07 -15.13 4.71
CA ASP A 32 -10.57 -16.52 4.73
C ASP A 32 -11.13 -17.36 3.57
N ASP A 33 -12.36 -17.10 3.14
CA ASP A 33 -13.02 -17.81 2.02
C ASP A 33 -12.65 -17.22 0.64
N TYR A 34 -12.28 -15.94 0.61
CA TYR A 34 -11.95 -15.17 -0.59
C TYR A 34 -10.54 -14.54 -0.49
N PRO A 35 -9.47 -15.35 -0.43
CA PRO A 35 -8.13 -14.88 -0.08
C PRO A 35 -7.39 -14.15 -1.21
N TYR A 36 -7.93 -14.10 -2.43
CA TYR A 36 -7.33 -13.32 -3.52
C TYR A 36 -7.87 -11.89 -3.48
N ILE A 37 -6.99 -10.94 -3.18
CA ILE A 37 -7.34 -9.53 -3.03
C ILE A 37 -6.69 -8.76 -4.17
N ALA A 38 -7.51 -8.36 -5.13
CA ALA A 38 -7.08 -7.44 -6.16
C ALA A 38 -7.22 -5.99 -5.69
N MET A 39 -6.23 -5.17 -6.01
CA MET A 39 -6.12 -3.82 -5.47
C MET A 39 -5.64 -2.82 -6.53
N ASP A 40 -6.17 -1.61 -6.43
CA ASP A 40 -5.81 -0.44 -7.24
C ASP A 40 -6.03 0.83 -6.40
N THR A 41 -5.31 1.93 -6.71
CA THR A 41 -5.45 3.20 -5.98
C THR A 41 -5.53 4.41 -6.91
N GLU A 42 -6.28 5.42 -6.48
CA GLU A 42 -6.27 6.74 -7.12
C GLU A 42 -5.60 7.77 -6.22
N PHE A 43 -4.72 8.58 -6.80
CA PHE A 43 -3.91 9.57 -6.11
C PHE A 43 -3.56 10.73 -7.05
N PRO A 44 -3.09 11.89 -6.55
CA PRO A 44 -2.99 13.13 -7.34
C PRO A 44 -1.76 13.17 -8.27
N GLY A 45 -1.38 12.03 -8.84
CA GLY A 45 -0.31 11.90 -9.83
C GLY A 45 1.11 11.96 -9.25
N VAL A 46 2.04 12.43 -10.08
CA VAL A 46 3.47 12.52 -9.78
C VAL A 46 3.93 13.95 -10.09
N VAL A 47 4.44 14.65 -9.09
CA VAL A 47 4.85 16.06 -9.17
C VAL A 47 6.33 16.27 -8.86
N LEU A 48 6.97 15.31 -8.18
CA LEU A 48 8.41 15.34 -7.91
C LEU A 48 9.16 14.38 -8.83
N ARG A 49 10.30 14.84 -9.34
CA ARG A 49 11.30 14.00 -10.00
C ARG A 49 12.65 14.32 -9.37
N PRO A 50 13.29 13.35 -8.71
CA PRO A 50 14.53 13.62 -7.98
C PRO A 50 15.66 13.88 -8.99
N VAL A 51 16.52 14.85 -8.66
CA VAL A 51 17.68 15.23 -9.48
C VAL A 51 18.94 14.75 -8.76
N GLY A 52 19.74 13.94 -9.43
CA GLY A 52 20.97 13.40 -8.87
C GLY A 52 21.50 12.19 -9.63
N GLU A 53 22.59 11.62 -9.13
CA GLU A 53 23.14 10.36 -9.63
C GLU A 53 22.50 9.18 -8.88
N PHE A 54 22.05 8.18 -9.63
CA PHE A 54 21.43 6.96 -9.11
C PHE A 54 22.24 5.76 -9.58
N LYS A 55 22.37 4.73 -8.73
CA LYS A 55 23.18 3.55 -9.07
C LYS A 55 22.56 2.76 -10.21
N ASN A 56 21.23 2.71 -10.27
CA ASN A 56 20.47 2.04 -11.30
C ASN A 56 19.07 2.67 -11.43
N ILE A 57 18.30 2.24 -12.43
CA ILE A 57 16.96 2.77 -12.69
C ILE A 57 15.96 2.43 -11.58
N SER A 58 16.16 1.31 -10.88
CA SER A 58 15.30 0.88 -9.77
C SER A 58 15.42 1.82 -8.58
N ASP A 59 16.64 2.25 -8.24
CA ASP A 59 16.90 3.25 -7.20
C ASP A 59 16.24 4.59 -7.54
N TYR A 60 16.35 5.03 -8.80
CA TYR A 60 15.68 6.26 -9.27
C TYR A 60 14.14 6.14 -9.17
N ASN A 61 13.59 5.01 -9.61
CA ASN A 61 12.15 4.76 -9.55
C ASN A 61 11.65 4.74 -8.11
N TYR A 62 12.38 4.08 -7.21
CA TYR A 62 12.05 4.04 -5.80
C TYR A 62 12.11 5.42 -5.16
N GLN A 63 13.17 6.20 -5.41
CA GLN A 63 13.27 7.56 -4.87
C GLN A 63 12.13 8.44 -5.38
N THR A 64 11.79 8.34 -6.66
CA THR A 64 10.66 9.07 -7.25
C THR A 64 9.36 8.70 -6.56
N LEU A 65 9.09 7.40 -6.38
CA LEU A 65 7.92 6.91 -5.66
C LEU A 65 7.88 7.42 -4.22
N LYS A 66 8.98 7.27 -3.48
CA LYS A 66 9.10 7.68 -2.09
C LYS A 66 8.74 9.16 -1.92
N ASP A 67 9.38 10.04 -2.68
CA ASP A 67 9.20 11.48 -2.53
C ASP A 67 7.75 11.91 -2.83
N ASN A 68 7.13 11.31 -3.85
CA ASN A 68 5.75 11.60 -4.20
C ASN A 68 4.76 11.01 -3.19
N VAL A 69 4.92 9.74 -2.77
CA VAL A 69 4.02 9.12 -1.80
C VAL A 69 4.11 9.82 -0.44
N ASP A 70 5.29 10.22 0.01
CA ASP A 70 5.47 10.94 1.28
C ASP A 70 4.76 12.30 1.25
N MET A 71 4.84 13.02 0.13
CA MET A 71 4.27 14.36 -0.01
C MET A 71 2.77 14.37 -0.32
N LEU A 72 2.31 13.45 -1.16
CA LEU A 72 0.95 13.41 -1.69
C LEU A 72 0.03 12.57 -0.80
N LYS A 73 -1.27 12.63 -1.11
CA LYS A 73 -2.33 12.02 -0.30
C LYS A 73 -3.18 11.09 -1.16
N LEU A 74 -3.50 9.93 -0.60
CA LEU A 74 -4.37 8.93 -1.22
C LEU A 74 -5.79 9.48 -1.37
N ILE A 75 -6.45 9.20 -2.49
CA ILE A 75 -7.80 9.70 -2.80
C ILE A 75 -8.81 8.55 -2.77
N GLN A 76 -8.49 7.43 -3.42
CA GLN A 76 -9.30 6.20 -3.36
C GLN A 76 -8.46 4.94 -3.29
N LEU A 77 -9.06 3.88 -2.75
CA LEU A 77 -8.55 2.51 -2.79
C LEU A 77 -9.69 1.57 -3.20
N GLY A 78 -9.41 0.67 -4.13
CA GLY A 78 -10.33 -0.38 -4.53
C GLY A 78 -9.85 -1.73 -4.04
N LEU A 79 -10.75 -2.52 -3.48
CA LEU A 79 -10.46 -3.90 -3.09
C LEU A 79 -11.52 -4.84 -3.68
N THR A 80 -11.06 -5.81 -4.46
CA THR A 80 -11.89 -6.89 -4.99
C THR A 80 -11.41 -8.22 -4.42
N PHE A 81 -12.28 -8.88 -3.66
CA PHE A 81 -12.02 -10.18 -3.06
C PHE A 81 -12.52 -11.29 -3.98
N SER A 82 -11.76 -12.37 -4.10
CA SER A 82 -12.16 -13.54 -4.87
C SER A 82 -11.58 -14.83 -4.28
N ASN A 83 -12.23 -15.95 -4.54
CA ASN A 83 -11.67 -17.26 -4.21
C ASN A 83 -10.78 -17.78 -5.35
N GLU A 84 -10.17 -18.96 -5.18
CA GLU A 84 -9.28 -19.59 -6.17
C GLU A 84 -9.88 -19.71 -7.59
N LYS A 85 -11.22 -19.87 -7.66
CA LYS A 85 -11.98 -19.99 -8.92
C LYS A 85 -12.32 -18.64 -9.54
N GLY A 86 -12.09 -17.54 -8.82
CA GLY A 86 -12.43 -16.19 -9.22
C GLY A 86 -13.86 -15.76 -8.89
N ASN A 87 -14.57 -16.51 -8.04
CA ASN A 87 -15.90 -16.09 -7.61
C ASN A 87 -15.77 -14.98 -6.58
N LEU A 88 -16.64 -13.98 -6.68
CA LEU A 88 -16.73 -12.84 -5.75
C LEU A 88 -17.62 -13.17 -4.55
N PRO A 89 -17.45 -12.48 -3.40
CA PRO A 89 -18.31 -12.66 -2.24
C PRO A 89 -19.73 -12.14 -2.50
N SER A 90 -20.73 -12.82 -1.94
CA SER A 90 -22.13 -12.39 -1.91
C SER A 90 -22.72 -12.59 -0.50
N PHE A 91 -23.61 -11.69 -0.08
CA PHE A 91 -24.19 -11.68 1.27
C PHE A 91 -25.67 -12.09 1.24
N GLY A 92 -25.97 -13.26 0.68
CA GLY A 92 -27.32 -13.84 0.70
C GLY A 92 -28.28 -13.35 -0.39
N GLY A 93 -27.78 -12.70 -1.44
CA GLY A 93 -28.53 -12.30 -2.64
C GLY A 93 -27.79 -12.65 -3.93
N ASN A 94 -28.35 -12.23 -5.08
CA ASN A 94 -27.73 -12.41 -6.41
C ASN A 94 -26.70 -11.31 -6.75
N GLU A 95 -26.26 -10.53 -5.76
CA GLU A 95 -25.31 -9.43 -5.97
C GLU A 95 -23.96 -9.78 -5.36
N CYS A 96 -22.93 -9.78 -6.19
CA CYS A 96 -21.54 -9.86 -5.76
C CYS A 96 -21.04 -8.47 -5.34
N CYS A 97 -20.17 -8.41 -4.33
CA CYS A 97 -19.71 -7.15 -3.77
C CYS A 97 -18.21 -6.93 -4.02
N ILE A 98 -17.87 -5.69 -4.37
CA ILE A 98 -16.50 -5.15 -4.34
C ILE A 98 -16.48 -3.83 -3.57
N TRP A 99 -15.33 -3.39 -3.07
CA TRP A 99 -15.24 -2.21 -2.20
C TRP A 99 -14.45 -1.08 -2.84
N GLN A 100 -14.98 0.15 -2.69
CA GLN A 100 -14.32 1.39 -3.09
C GLN A 100 -14.26 2.33 -1.88
N PHE A 101 -13.08 2.52 -1.32
CA PHE A 101 -12.84 3.42 -0.19
C PHE A 101 -12.50 4.82 -0.69
N ASN A 102 -13.20 5.81 -0.17
CA ASN A 102 -13.03 7.22 -0.53
C ASN A 102 -12.37 7.97 0.64
N PHE A 103 -11.16 8.48 0.47
CA PHE A 103 -10.39 9.11 1.56
C PHE A 103 -10.62 10.62 1.66
N ARG A 104 -10.50 11.18 2.88
CA ARG A 104 -10.75 12.60 3.16
C ARG A 104 -9.51 13.48 3.13
N GLU A 105 -8.32 12.88 3.17
CA GLU A 105 -7.09 13.58 3.48
C GLU A 105 -6.73 14.61 2.40
N PHE A 106 -7.08 14.34 1.14
CA PHE A 106 -6.81 15.22 0.01
C PHE A 106 -7.76 16.42 -0.03
N ASN A 107 -7.18 17.62 -0.01
CA ASN A 107 -7.85 18.91 -0.14
C ASN A 107 -7.32 19.63 -1.39
N ILE A 108 -8.17 19.77 -2.40
CA ILE A 108 -7.81 20.40 -3.68
C ILE A 108 -7.37 21.87 -3.55
N VAL A 109 -7.69 22.55 -2.45
CA VAL A 109 -7.30 23.97 -2.25
C VAL A 109 -5.90 24.08 -1.65
N GLU A 110 -5.50 23.14 -0.80
CA GLU A 110 -4.30 23.23 0.03
C GLU A 110 -3.17 22.31 -0.42
N ASP A 111 -3.51 21.16 -1.00
CA ASP A 111 -2.55 20.12 -1.31
C ASP A 111 -1.91 20.28 -2.70
N VAL A 112 -0.69 19.76 -2.82
CA VAL A 112 0.02 19.66 -4.09
C VAL A 112 -0.56 18.51 -4.91
N TYR A 113 -0.71 18.71 -6.21
CA TYR A 113 -1.20 17.70 -7.15
C TYR A 113 -0.71 17.97 -8.57
N ALA A 114 -0.73 16.94 -9.42
CA ALA A 114 -0.58 17.09 -10.86
C ALA A 114 -1.94 17.47 -11.49
N SER A 115 -1.99 18.59 -12.22
CA SER A 115 -3.23 19.12 -12.79
C SER A 115 -3.94 18.10 -13.70
N ASP A 116 -3.20 17.46 -14.60
CA ASP A 116 -3.74 16.46 -15.54
C ASP A 116 -4.37 15.27 -14.80
N SER A 117 -3.79 14.85 -13.68
CA SER A 117 -4.33 13.76 -12.86
C SER A 117 -5.64 14.16 -12.16
N ILE A 118 -5.73 15.40 -11.65
CA ILE A 118 -6.97 15.88 -11.02
C ILE A 118 -8.09 16.11 -12.02
N GLU A 119 -7.74 16.58 -13.23
CA GLU A 119 -8.71 16.73 -14.31
C GLU A 119 -9.27 15.36 -14.73
N LEU A 120 -8.39 14.39 -14.99
CA LEU A 120 -8.78 13.01 -15.30
C LEU A 120 -9.69 12.42 -14.21
N LEU A 121 -9.30 12.51 -12.94
CA LEU A 121 -10.11 11.98 -11.83
C LEU A 121 -11.48 12.67 -11.72
N ARG A 122 -11.55 13.99 -11.97
CA ARG A 122 -12.82 14.71 -11.99
C ARG A 122 -13.71 14.25 -13.15
N GLU A 123 -13.14 14.05 -14.34
CA GLU A 123 -13.85 13.53 -15.51
C GLU A 123 -14.35 12.09 -15.27
N SER A 124 -13.59 11.31 -14.50
CA SER A 124 -13.97 9.98 -14.02
C SER A 124 -14.95 9.98 -12.84
N GLY A 125 -15.46 11.15 -12.43
CA GLY A 125 -16.56 11.26 -11.46
C GLY A 125 -16.14 11.35 -10.00
N ILE A 126 -14.86 11.62 -9.70
CA ILE A 126 -14.42 11.88 -8.33
C ILE A 126 -14.93 13.25 -7.85
N ASP A 127 -15.73 13.24 -6.78
CA ASP A 127 -16.18 14.44 -6.08
C ASP A 127 -15.25 14.75 -4.91
N PHE A 128 -14.20 15.54 -5.19
CA PHE A 128 -13.21 15.94 -4.18
C PHE A 128 -13.81 16.65 -2.97
N LYS A 129 -14.93 17.37 -3.14
CA LYS A 129 -15.60 18.03 -2.02
C LYS A 129 -16.26 16.98 -1.13
N LYS A 130 -16.94 16.01 -1.72
CA LYS A 130 -17.53 14.88 -0.99
C LYS A 130 -16.46 14.03 -0.29
N ASN A 131 -15.32 13.78 -0.94
CA ASN A 131 -14.15 13.15 -0.32
C ASN A 131 -13.73 13.89 0.95
N TYR A 132 -13.49 15.20 0.85
CA TYR A 132 -13.08 16.00 2.00
C TYR A 132 -14.12 15.99 3.14
N ASP A 133 -15.40 16.15 2.81
CA ASP A 133 -16.48 16.29 3.78
C ASP A 133 -16.88 14.96 4.45
N MET A 134 -16.88 13.85 3.70
CA MET A 134 -17.46 12.57 4.13
C MET A 134 -16.50 11.37 4.03
N GLY A 135 -15.31 11.57 3.49
CA GLY A 135 -14.34 10.51 3.24
C GLY A 135 -13.89 9.80 4.51
N VAL A 136 -13.42 8.58 4.33
CA VAL A 136 -12.75 7.75 5.31
C VAL A 136 -11.52 8.48 5.85
N ASP A 137 -11.33 8.44 7.17
CA ASP A 137 -10.08 8.82 7.81
C ASP A 137 -9.04 7.72 7.58
N ALA A 138 -7.92 8.06 6.95
CA ALA A 138 -6.89 7.10 6.57
C ALA A 138 -6.26 6.39 7.78
N LYS A 139 -6.16 7.07 8.95
CA LYS A 139 -5.64 6.43 10.16
C LYS A 139 -6.62 5.40 10.68
N ARG A 140 -7.92 5.74 10.76
CA ARG A 140 -8.95 4.79 11.16
C ARG A 140 -9.04 3.60 10.21
N PHE A 141 -8.94 3.85 8.91
CA PHE A 141 -8.83 2.79 7.92
C PHE A 141 -7.62 1.89 8.18
N GLY A 142 -6.44 2.47 8.43
CA GLY A 142 -5.23 1.72 8.73
C GLY A 142 -5.36 0.84 9.97
N GLU A 143 -6.00 1.33 11.04
CA GLU A 143 -6.31 0.55 12.24
C GLU A 143 -7.20 -0.66 11.92
N LEU A 144 -8.28 -0.44 11.16
CA LEU A 144 -9.23 -1.51 10.81
C LEU A 144 -8.62 -2.54 9.86
N LEU A 145 -7.80 -2.10 8.91
CA LEU A 145 -7.06 -2.94 7.97
C LEU A 145 -6.01 -3.79 8.69
N MET A 146 -5.32 -3.23 9.68
CA MET A 146 -4.33 -3.97 10.47
C MET A 146 -4.95 -5.17 11.19
N SER A 147 -6.20 -5.04 11.65
CA SER A 147 -6.91 -6.09 12.40
C SER A 147 -7.98 -6.82 11.57
N SER A 148 -7.92 -6.76 10.24
CA SER A 148 -8.93 -7.37 9.36
C SER A 148 -8.59 -8.79 8.90
N GLY A 149 -7.33 -9.21 9.03
CA GLY A 149 -6.81 -10.45 8.42
C GLY A 149 -6.33 -10.28 6.98
N ILE A 150 -6.40 -9.08 6.39
CA ILE A 150 -5.95 -8.80 5.01
C ILE A 150 -4.42 -8.67 4.90
N VAL A 151 -3.79 -8.05 5.90
CA VAL A 151 -2.34 -7.82 5.95
C VAL A 151 -1.69 -8.73 6.98
N LEU A 152 -0.37 -8.93 6.87
CA LEU A 152 0.39 -9.82 7.76
C LEU A 152 -0.15 -11.28 7.75
N ASN A 153 -0.76 -11.69 6.62
CA ASN A 153 -1.42 -12.99 6.48
C ASN A 153 -0.87 -13.75 5.27
N ASP A 154 -0.19 -14.88 5.53
CA ASP A 154 0.42 -15.74 4.51
C ASP A 154 -0.60 -16.45 3.60
N ASN A 155 -1.87 -16.49 3.99
CA ASN A 155 -2.93 -17.09 3.17
C ASN A 155 -3.41 -16.13 2.08
N VAL A 156 -3.29 -14.82 2.29
CA VAL A 156 -3.77 -13.80 1.35
C VAL A 156 -2.84 -13.71 0.15
N GLN A 157 -3.44 -13.61 -1.04
CA GLN A 157 -2.77 -13.43 -2.32
C GLN A 157 -3.13 -12.06 -2.90
N TRP A 158 -2.19 -11.10 -2.85
CA TRP A 158 -2.38 -9.77 -3.43
C TRP A 158 -2.16 -9.80 -4.94
N VAL A 159 -3.11 -9.23 -5.67
CA VAL A 159 -3.10 -9.15 -7.13
C VAL A 159 -3.18 -7.70 -7.55
N THR A 160 -2.23 -7.22 -8.32
CA THR A 160 -2.13 -5.78 -8.60
C THR A 160 -1.63 -5.52 -10.02
N PHE A 161 -1.65 -4.27 -10.48
CA PHE A 161 -1.13 -3.89 -11.79
C PHE A 161 -0.21 -2.68 -11.68
N HIS A 162 1.10 -2.86 -11.92
CA HIS A 162 2.09 -1.77 -11.90
C HIS A 162 2.12 -1.00 -10.55
N SER A 163 2.22 -1.77 -9.48
CA SER A 163 1.64 -1.39 -8.18
C SER A 163 2.58 -0.77 -7.16
N GLY A 164 3.71 -0.22 -7.62
CA GLY A 164 4.69 0.40 -6.73
C GLY A 164 4.06 1.49 -5.86
N TYR A 165 3.36 2.44 -6.49
CA TYR A 165 2.69 3.53 -5.80
C TYR A 165 1.57 3.05 -4.89
N ASP A 166 0.76 2.07 -5.34
CA ASP A 166 -0.36 1.55 -4.57
C ASP A 166 0.10 0.97 -3.23
N PHE A 167 1.13 0.11 -3.26
CA PHE A 167 1.73 -0.44 -2.05
C PHE A 167 2.47 0.63 -1.24
N GLY A 168 3.06 1.64 -1.89
CA GLY A 168 3.61 2.80 -1.22
C GLY A 168 2.56 3.51 -0.35
N TYR A 169 1.41 3.86 -0.92
CA TYR A 169 0.33 4.50 -0.16
C TYR A 169 -0.20 3.61 0.94
N LEU A 170 -0.45 2.32 0.66
CA LEU A 170 -0.99 1.40 1.65
C LEU A 170 -0.01 1.20 2.82
N LEU A 171 1.30 1.11 2.54
CA LEU A 171 2.32 1.02 3.57
C LEU A 171 2.44 2.32 4.39
N LYS A 172 2.36 3.50 3.75
CA LYS A 172 2.32 4.81 4.43
C LYS A 172 1.13 4.87 5.40
N VAL A 173 -0.04 4.42 4.97
CA VAL A 173 -1.25 4.37 5.80
C VAL A 173 -1.08 3.41 6.98
N LEU A 174 -0.62 2.19 6.74
CA LEU A 174 -0.45 1.16 7.78
C LEU A 174 0.62 1.51 8.82
N THR A 175 1.71 2.16 8.39
CA THR A 175 2.83 2.52 9.26
C THR A 175 2.67 3.89 9.91
N CYS A 176 1.78 4.73 9.38
CA CYS A 176 1.63 6.14 9.76
C CYS A 176 2.95 6.92 9.72
N ARG A 177 3.85 6.55 8.80
CA ARG A 177 5.20 7.10 8.63
C ARG A 177 5.49 7.33 7.16
N ASN A 178 6.49 8.18 6.91
CA ASN A 178 7.11 8.25 5.60
C ASN A 178 7.71 6.89 5.22
N LEU A 179 7.78 6.63 3.93
CA LEU A 179 8.38 5.41 3.41
C LEU A 179 9.87 5.32 3.78
N PRO A 180 10.44 4.10 3.86
CA PRO A 180 11.86 3.92 4.20
C PRO A 180 12.81 4.72 3.31
N ASP A 181 14.00 5.04 3.81
CA ASP A 181 14.99 5.78 3.00
C ASP A 181 15.66 4.94 1.92
N THR A 182 15.51 3.61 1.98
CA THR A 182 16.14 2.69 1.04
C THR A 182 15.12 1.72 0.46
N GLN A 183 15.32 1.34 -0.81
CA GLN A 183 14.49 0.35 -1.49
C GLN A 183 14.49 -0.99 -0.74
N VAL A 184 15.64 -1.40 -0.20
CA VAL A 184 15.75 -2.63 0.62
C VAL A 184 14.81 -2.56 1.82
N GLY A 185 14.85 -1.47 2.59
CA GLY A 185 13.97 -1.29 3.75
C GLY A 185 12.49 -1.23 3.37
N PHE A 186 12.16 -0.71 2.18
CA PHE A 186 10.81 -0.77 1.64
C PHE A 186 10.37 -2.20 1.37
N PHE A 187 11.18 -2.98 0.66
CA PHE A 187 10.84 -4.38 0.39
C PHE A 187 10.81 -5.25 1.65
N ASP A 188 11.63 -4.96 2.66
CA ASP A 188 11.54 -5.64 3.97
C ASP A 188 10.15 -5.46 4.60
N LEU A 189 9.58 -4.26 4.51
CA LEU A 189 8.21 -3.99 4.99
C LEU A 189 7.15 -4.57 4.06
N ILE A 190 7.31 -4.43 2.74
CA ILE A 190 6.36 -5.01 1.78
C ILE A 190 6.23 -6.52 1.98
N ASN A 191 7.35 -7.23 2.09
CA ASN A 191 7.36 -8.68 2.31
C ASN A 191 6.76 -9.09 3.66
N MET A 192 6.82 -8.20 4.66
CA MET A 192 6.19 -8.43 5.96
C MET A 192 4.68 -8.25 5.90
N TYR A 193 4.21 -7.10 5.39
CA TYR A 193 2.78 -6.76 5.38
C TYR A 193 1.99 -7.51 4.29
N PHE A 194 2.65 -7.84 3.18
CA PHE A 194 2.03 -8.37 1.97
C PHE A 194 2.87 -9.57 1.44
N PRO A 195 2.85 -10.72 2.12
CA PRO A 195 3.80 -11.81 1.87
C PRO A 195 3.68 -12.44 0.48
N ASN A 196 2.49 -12.43 -0.13
CA ASN A 196 2.27 -12.94 -1.48
C ASN A 196 1.70 -11.84 -2.39
N ILE A 197 2.53 -11.31 -3.30
CA ILE A 197 2.12 -10.30 -4.27
C ILE A 197 2.34 -10.81 -5.69
N TYR A 198 1.37 -10.59 -6.58
CA TYR A 198 1.47 -10.82 -8.01
C TYR A 198 1.17 -9.52 -8.77
N ASP A 199 2.22 -8.87 -9.26
CA ASP A 199 2.08 -7.71 -10.14
C ASP A 199 1.86 -8.18 -11.59
N ILE A 200 0.66 -7.96 -12.12
CA ILE A 200 0.27 -8.34 -13.47
C ILE A 200 1.19 -7.71 -14.52
N LYS A 201 1.66 -6.47 -14.31
CA LYS A 201 2.57 -5.81 -15.25
C LYS A 201 3.91 -6.52 -15.32
N HIS A 202 4.38 -7.08 -14.20
CA HIS A 202 5.54 -7.97 -14.18
C HIS A 202 5.24 -9.30 -14.89
N LEU A 203 4.10 -9.94 -14.59
CA LEU A 203 3.69 -11.19 -15.23
C LEU A 203 3.61 -11.06 -16.77
N MET A 204 3.13 -9.94 -17.28
CA MET A 204 3.05 -9.67 -18.73
C MET A 204 4.41 -9.78 -19.43
N LYS A 205 5.55 -9.55 -18.74
CA LYS A 205 6.89 -9.72 -19.34
C LYS A 205 7.16 -11.15 -19.79
N PHE A 206 6.45 -12.13 -19.22
CA PHE A 206 6.59 -13.55 -19.56
C PHE A 206 5.52 -14.01 -20.54
N SER A 207 4.78 -13.08 -21.15
CA SER A 207 3.81 -13.33 -22.21
C SER A 207 4.13 -12.47 -23.42
N ASN A 208 4.48 -13.11 -24.55
CA ASN A 208 4.96 -12.40 -25.74
C ASN A 208 3.90 -11.53 -26.44
N SER A 209 2.61 -11.67 -26.12
CA SER A 209 1.52 -10.97 -26.80
C SER A 209 0.90 -9.83 -25.99
N LEU A 210 1.22 -9.70 -24.70
CA LEU A 210 0.53 -8.77 -23.80
C LEU A 210 1.36 -7.51 -23.53
N HIS A 211 0.76 -6.35 -23.72
CA HIS A 211 1.41 -5.04 -23.58
C HIS A 211 0.38 -3.95 -23.27
N GLY A 212 0.85 -2.73 -22.98
CA GLY A 212 -0.01 -1.57 -22.68
C GLY A 212 -0.44 -1.48 -21.21
N GLY A 213 -1.32 -0.52 -20.91
CA GLY A 213 -1.93 -0.33 -19.58
C GLY A 213 -3.05 -1.32 -19.27
N LEU A 214 -3.68 -1.20 -18.10
CA LEU A 214 -4.71 -2.12 -17.61
C LEU A 214 -5.89 -2.23 -18.59
N ASN A 215 -6.37 -1.11 -19.12
CA ASN A 215 -7.44 -1.09 -20.13
C ASN A 215 -7.07 -1.89 -21.38
N LYS A 216 -5.84 -1.72 -21.88
CA LYS A 216 -5.39 -2.46 -23.06
C LYS A 216 -5.28 -3.95 -22.78
N LEU A 217 -4.79 -4.31 -21.60
CA LEU A 217 -4.75 -5.71 -21.17
C LEU A 217 -6.15 -6.31 -21.07
N ALA A 218 -7.11 -5.57 -20.52
CA ALA A 218 -8.50 -6.00 -20.41
C ALA A 218 -9.10 -6.28 -21.79
N GLU A 219 -8.88 -5.41 -22.78
CA GLU A 219 -9.27 -5.65 -24.17
C GLU A 219 -8.66 -6.95 -24.74
N LEU A 220 -7.33 -7.11 -24.60
CA LEU A 220 -6.59 -8.27 -25.13
C LEU A 220 -7.03 -9.59 -24.49
N LEU A 221 -7.48 -9.54 -23.23
CA LEU A 221 -7.98 -10.69 -22.49
C LEU A 221 -9.51 -10.82 -22.58
N GLU A 222 -10.21 -9.95 -23.32
CA GLU A 222 -11.68 -9.92 -23.40
C GLU A 222 -12.35 -9.79 -22.02
N VAL A 223 -11.80 -8.98 -21.13
CA VAL A 223 -12.39 -8.65 -19.82
C VAL A 223 -13.32 -7.46 -20.00
N GLU A 224 -14.58 -7.65 -19.60
CA GLU A 224 -15.58 -6.58 -19.57
C GLU A 224 -15.45 -5.79 -18.26
N ARG A 225 -15.47 -4.46 -18.36
CA ARG A 225 -15.41 -3.57 -17.20
C ARG A 225 -16.80 -3.38 -16.60
N VAL A 226 -16.86 -3.43 -15.28
CA VAL A 226 -18.02 -2.97 -14.50
C VAL A 226 -17.62 -1.77 -13.66
N GLY A 227 -18.42 -0.71 -13.70
CA GLY A 227 -18.09 0.58 -13.09
C GLY A 227 -17.38 1.55 -14.04
N ILE A 228 -16.94 2.68 -13.48
CA ILE A 228 -16.30 3.77 -14.21
C ILE A 228 -14.78 3.54 -14.25
N CYS A 229 -14.15 3.78 -15.40
CA CYS A 229 -12.69 3.70 -15.54
C CYS A 229 -11.98 4.82 -14.78
N HIS A 230 -10.81 4.54 -14.20
CA HIS A 230 -10.09 5.44 -13.28
C HIS A 230 -10.91 5.72 -12.01
N GLN A 231 -11.51 4.66 -11.50
CA GLN A 231 -12.01 4.59 -10.14
C GLN A 231 -11.55 3.26 -9.56
N ALA A 232 -10.88 3.35 -8.41
CA ALA A 232 -10.11 2.24 -7.87
C ALA A 232 -10.95 0.95 -7.69
N GLY A 233 -12.23 1.06 -7.33
CA GLY A 233 -13.13 -0.07 -7.21
C GLY A 233 -13.29 -0.84 -8.53
N SER A 234 -13.62 -0.13 -9.62
CA SER A 234 -13.75 -0.72 -10.96
C SER A 234 -12.42 -1.31 -11.44
N ASP A 235 -11.32 -0.59 -11.25
CA ASP A 235 -9.99 -1.00 -11.71
C ASP A 235 -9.45 -2.21 -10.94
N SER A 236 -9.74 -2.32 -9.63
CA SER A 236 -9.42 -3.51 -8.85
C SER A 236 -10.16 -4.76 -9.35
N LEU A 237 -11.41 -4.62 -9.82
CA LEU A 237 -12.16 -5.73 -10.40
C LEU A 237 -11.60 -6.16 -11.75
N VAL A 238 -11.26 -5.19 -12.62
CA VAL A 238 -10.61 -5.48 -13.90
C VAL A 238 -9.27 -6.18 -13.67
N THR A 239 -8.50 -5.72 -12.68
CA THR A 239 -7.25 -6.34 -12.23
C THR A 239 -7.46 -7.80 -11.80
N SER A 240 -8.46 -8.08 -10.95
CA SER A 240 -8.81 -9.46 -10.55
C SER A 240 -9.15 -10.35 -11.76
N CYS A 241 -10.03 -9.86 -12.63
CA CYS A 241 -10.48 -10.59 -13.81
C CYS A 241 -9.33 -10.87 -14.80
N ALA A 242 -8.47 -9.87 -15.02
CA ALA A 242 -7.32 -9.97 -15.91
C ALA A 242 -6.30 -10.96 -15.37
N TYR A 243 -5.98 -10.92 -14.07
CA TYR A 243 -5.07 -11.87 -13.44
C TYR A 243 -5.53 -13.31 -13.61
N ARG A 244 -6.82 -13.59 -13.39
CA ARG A 244 -7.36 -14.94 -13.53
C ARG A 244 -7.20 -15.47 -14.96
N LYS A 245 -7.61 -14.67 -15.96
CA LYS A 245 -7.43 -15.04 -17.37
C LYS A 245 -5.95 -15.22 -17.73
N LEU A 246 -5.09 -14.37 -17.19
CA LEU A 246 -3.64 -14.45 -17.40
C LEU A 246 -3.08 -15.75 -16.80
N ARG A 247 -3.38 -16.04 -15.53
CA ARG A 247 -2.96 -17.23 -14.78
C ARG A 247 -3.37 -18.51 -15.52
N ASP A 248 -4.63 -18.58 -15.95
CA ASP A 248 -5.20 -19.78 -16.54
C ASP A 248 -4.67 -20.01 -17.98
N ASN A 249 -4.54 -18.95 -18.78
CA ASN A 249 -4.18 -19.07 -20.21
C ASN A 249 -2.68 -19.08 -20.48
N PHE A 250 -1.87 -18.39 -19.68
CA PHE A 250 -0.44 -18.18 -19.95
C PHE A 250 0.49 -18.86 -18.94
N PHE A 251 -0.03 -19.22 -17.77
CA PHE A 251 0.77 -19.75 -16.65
C PHE A 251 0.34 -21.14 -16.19
N ASN A 252 -0.51 -21.83 -16.95
CA ASN A 252 -1.01 -23.18 -16.64
C ASN A 252 -1.59 -23.28 -15.20
N GLY A 253 -2.19 -22.20 -14.71
CA GLY A 253 -2.78 -22.13 -13.36
C GLY A 253 -1.80 -21.80 -12.22
N SER A 254 -0.50 -21.60 -12.48
CA SER A 254 0.51 -21.43 -11.42
C SER A 254 1.44 -20.22 -11.67
N THR A 255 1.35 -19.23 -10.78
CA THR A 255 2.13 -17.97 -10.81
C THR A 255 3.13 -17.84 -9.65
N GLN A 256 3.21 -18.82 -8.74
CA GLN A 256 3.97 -18.76 -7.48
C GLN A 256 5.46 -18.40 -7.65
N LYS A 257 6.07 -18.76 -8.80
CA LYS A 257 7.47 -18.44 -9.12
C LYS A 257 7.72 -16.95 -9.40
N TYR A 258 6.67 -16.17 -9.62
CA TYR A 258 6.73 -14.74 -9.93
C TYR A 258 6.28 -13.86 -8.76
N ALA A 259 6.00 -14.47 -7.60
CA ALA A 259 5.53 -13.76 -6.42
C ALA A 259 6.59 -12.80 -5.86
N GLY A 260 6.15 -11.66 -5.34
CA GLY A 260 6.99 -10.71 -4.59
C GLY A 260 7.77 -9.71 -5.44
N VAL A 261 7.54 -9.65 -6.76
CA VAL A 261 8.20 -8.70 -7.66
C VAL A 261 7.25 -7.58 -8.05
N LEU A 262 7.59 -6.34 -7.70
CA LEU A 262 6.89 -5.13 -8.13
C LEU A 262 7.52 -4.59 -9.41
N TYR A 263 6.70 -4.32 -10.43
CA TYR A 263 7.20 -3.82 -11.71
C TYR A 263 7.93 -2.49 -11.53
N GLY A 264 9.15 -2.39 -12.07
CA GLY A 264 9.96 -1.16 -12.05
C GLY A 264 10.72 -0.91 -10.74
N LEU A 265 10.54 -1.75 -9.71
CA LEU A 265 11.20 -1.62 -8.40
C LEU A 265 11.95 -2.90 -7.98
N GLY A 266 11.51 -4.09 -8.37
CA GLY A 266 12.19 -5.34 -8.03
C GLY A 266 13.52 -5.49 -8.78
N VAL A 267 14.50 -6.16 -8.16
CA VAL A 267 15.73 -6.61 -8.83
C VAL A 267 15.38 -7.84 -9.67
N GLU A 268 15.61 -7.77 -10.99
CA GLU A 268 15.20 -8.81 -11.96
C GLU A 268 16.07 -10.08 -11.93
N ASP A 269 17.07 -10.15 -11.06
CA ASP A 269 17.88 -11.35 -10.94
C ASP A 269 17.04 -12.44 -10.27
N GLY A 270 16.79 -13.54 -10.99
CA GLY A 270 16.08 -14.75 -10.57
C GLY A 270 16.74 -15.51 -9.41
N GLN A 271 17.33 -14.80 -8.44
CA GLN A 271 17.87 -15.25 -7.18
C GLN A 271 17.09 -14.70 -5.97
N ASN A 272 15.79 -14.48 -6.11
CA ASN A 272 14.92 -14.76 -4.98
C ASN A 272 14.80 -16.30 -4.84
N GLU A 273 15.93 -16.96 -4.54
CA GLU A 273 15.84 -18.08 -3.64
C GLU A 273 15.10 -17.51 -2.44
N ARG A 274 13.88 -18.00 -2.20
CA ARG A 274 13.25 -17.85 -0.90
C ARG A 274 14.25 -18.47 0.07
N VAL A 275 15.19 -17.67 0.58
CA VAL A 275 15.70 -17.91 1.92
C VAL A 275 14.42 -17.82 2.71
N GLY A 276 13.88 -18.99 3.05
CA GLY A 276 12.77 -19.12 3.96
C GLY A 276 13.23 -18.53 5.28
N ARG A 277 13.26 -17.21 5.38
CA ARG A 277 13.15 -16.50 6.63
C ARG A 277 11.68 -16.63 6.99
N ARG A 278 11.33 -17.85 7.39
CA ARG A 278 10.34 -18.08 8.42
C ARG A 278 10.90 -17.30 9.61
N PHE A 279 10.60 -16.00 9.68
CA PHE A 279 10.82 -15.28 10.91
C PHE A 279 9.96 -16.02 11.92
N PRO A 280 10.58 -16.66 12.92
CA PRO A 280 9.85 -17.55 13.80
C PRO A 280 8.80 -16.72 14.53
N ASP A 281 7.75 -17.39 14.98
CA ASP A 281 6.60 -16.96 15.78
C ASP A 281 6.86 -15.88 16.87
N ILE A 282 8.11 -15.50 17.12
CA ILE A 282 8.61 -14.48 18.04
C ILE A 282 8.01 -13.09 17.76
N MET A 283 7.97 -12.58 16.52
CA MET A 283 7.43 -11.22 16.31
C MET A 283 5.90 -11.18 16.43
N PHE A 284 5.21 -12.23 15.97
CA PHE A 284 3.78 -12.42 16.24
C PHE A 284 3.51 -12.52 17.74
N THR A 285 4.33 -13.29 18.46
CA THR A 285 4.26 -13.41 19.93
C THR A 285 4.57 -12.08 20.62
N VAL A 286 5.55 -11.31 20.16
CA VAL A 286 5.89 -9.99 20.72
C VAL A 286 4.77 -8.99 20.47
N TYR A 287 4.16 -8.98 19.28
CA TYR A 287 3.05 -8.10 18.95
C TYR A 287 1.78 -8.46 19.75
N LEU A 288 1.47 -9.75 19.85
CA LEU A 288 0.36 -10.28 20.65
C LEU A 288 0.55 -10.03 22.16
N LEU A 289 1.78 -10.18 22.67
CA LEU A 289 2.14 -9.83 24.05
C LEU A 289 2.07 -8.31 24.30
N SER A 290 2.40 -7.48 23.31
CA SER A 290 2.29 -6.03 23.41
C SER A 290 0.82 -5.60 23.53
N LEU A 291 -0.08 -6.22 22.76
CA LEU A 291 -1.52 -6.02 22.84
C LEU A 291 -2.12 -6.46 24.19
N LEU A 292 -1.65 -7.58 24.75
CA LEU A 292 -2.08 -8.06 26.06
C LEU A 292 -1.64 -7.16 27.23
N VAL A 293 -0.54 -6.41 27.06
CA VAL A 293 -0.05 -5.42 28.04
C VAL A 293 -0.83 -4.10 27.95
N LEU A 294 -1.18 -3.66 26.73
CA LEU A 294 -1.91 -2.42 26.51
C LEU A 294 -3.41 -2.55 26.80
N PHE A 295 -3.98 -3.76 26.70
CA PHE A 295 -5.40 -4.03 26.92
C PHE A 295 -5.62 -5.18 27.93
N PRO A 296 -5.52 -4.92 29.25
CA PRO A 296 -5.60 -5.97 30.28
C PRO A 296 -6.96 -6.69 30.36
N ASN A 297 -8.00 -6.16 29.71
CA ASN A 297 -9.33 -6.76 29.62
C ASN A 297 -9.45 -7.84 28.53
N LEU A 298 -8.42 -8.04 27.68
CA LEU A 298 -8.40 -9.09 26.66
C LEU A 298 -8.10 -10.50 27.22
N LYS A 299 -7.99 -10.64 28.55
CA LYS A 299 -7.68 -11.91 29.25
C LYS A 299 -8.75 -13.01 29.14
N ILE A 300 -9.90 -12.74 28.53
CA ILE A 300 -11.05 -13.66 28.53
C ILE A 300 -10.93 -14.78 27.47
N MET A 301 -9.93 -14.77 26.59
CA MET A 301 -9.90 -15.70 25.43
C MET A 301 -8.78 -16.76 25.37
N PHE A 302 -7.92 -16.97 26.38
CA PHE A 302 -6.88 -18.01 26.27
C PHE A 302 -6.62 -18.80 27.59
N PRO A 303 -6.47 -20.15 27.54
CA PRO A 303 -6.47 -21.01 28.72
C PRO A 303 -5.10 -21.20 29.40
N TYR A 304 -4.04 -20.47 29.03
CA TYR A 304 -2.70 -20.67 29.60
C TYR A 304 -2.22 -19.48 30.43
N GLN A 305 -2.09 -19.69 31.75
CA GLN A 305 -1.45 -18.74 32.66
C GLN A 305 0.06 -18.72 32.42
N LEU A 306 0.58 -17.73 31.71
CA LEU A 306 2.02 -17.46 31.65
C LEU A 306 2.42 -16.69 32.93
N SER A 307 3.50 -17.14 33.59
CA SER A 307 3.98 -16.51 34.82
C SER A 307 4.56 -15.11 34.56
N SER A 308 4.36 -14.18 35.51
CA SER A 308 4.85 -12.80 35.41
C SER A 308 6.38 -12.72 35.21
N SER A 309 7.13 -13.71 35.71
CA SER A 309 8.59 -13.81 35.53
C SER A 309 8.98 -14.12 34.08
N PHE A 310 8.16 -14.88 33.36
CA PHE A 310 8.42 -15.24 31.97
C PHE A 310 8.19 -14.03 31.04
N ILE A 311 7.11 -13.29 31.28
CA ILE A 311 6.79 -12.05 30.56
C ILE A 311 7.89 -11.00 30.78
N LEU A 312 8.36 -10.84 32.02
CA LEU A 312 9.42 -9.88 32.35
C LEU A 312 10.77 -10.23 31.69
N THR A 313 11.03 -11.51 31.46
CA THR A 313 12.26 -11.99 30.80
C THR A 313 12.23 -11.70 29.30
N ILE A 314 11.08 -11.92 28.66
CA ILE A 314 10.85 -11.55 27.25
C ILE A 314 10.99 -10.03 27.07
N LEU A 315 10.38 -9.23 27.96
CA LEU A 315 10.51 -7.77 27.92
C LEU A 315 11.97 -7.31 28.06
N LYS A 316 12.75 -7.89 28.99
CA LYS A 316 14.18 -7.56 29.14
C LYS A 316 15.00 -7.90 27.89
N LEU A 317 14.70 -9.00 27.20
CA LEU A 317 15.33 -9.37 25.93
C LEU A 317 14.97 -8.40 24.79
N VAL A 318 13.71 -7.96 24.73
CA VAL A 318 13.23 -6.98 23.73
C VAL A 318 13.82 -5.58 23.98
N PHE A 319 13.88 -5.13 25.24
CA PHE A 319 14.43 -3.82 25.59
C PHE A 319 15.96 -3.75 25.54
N SER A 320 16.67 -4.88 25.70
CA SER A 320 18.14 -4.90 25.60
C SER A 320 18.66 -4.74 24.16
N ASN A 321 17.84 -5.01 23.13
CA ASN A 321 18.25 -4.96 21.72
C ASN A 321 17.74 -3.73 20.96
N HIS A 322 16.90 -2.88 21.57
CA HIS A 322 16.29 -1.72 20.90
C HIS A 322 16.29 -0.42 21.72
N LEU A 323 17.29 -0.23 22.57
CA LEU A 323 17.53 1.08 23.20
C LEU A 323 18.36 1.96 22.25
N LEU A 324 17.68 2.70 21.38
CA LEU A 324 18.10 4.06 21.00
C LEU A 324 17.04 4.95 20.31
N SER A 325 15.77 4.53 20.13
CA SER A 325 14.76 5.43 19.50
C SER A 325 13.43 5.63 20.24
N TRP A 326 13.27 5.10 21.46
CA TRP A 326 11.99 5.14 22.18
C TRP A 326 11.92 6.12 23.36
N ALA A 327 13.00 6.87 23.64
CA ALA A 327 13.04 7.79 24.78
C ALA A 327 12.28 9.12 24.57
N SER A 328 11.71 9.39 23.38
CA SER A 328 11.07 10.67 23.06
C SER A 328 9.54 10.67 23.10
N VAL A 329 8.89 9.52 23.36
CA VAL A 329 7.43 9.36 23.16
C VAL A 329 6.63 9.31 24.47
N VAL A 330 7.26 9.20 25.64
CA VAL A 330 6.53 9.15 26.92
C VAL A 330 7.24 10.01 27.95
N TYR A 331 6.96 11.32 27.99
CA TYR A 331 6.86 12.16 29.20
C TYR A 331 6.67 13.64 28.81
N PRO A 332 5.46 14.20 28.98
CA PRO A 332 5.35 15.59 29.38
C PRO A 332 4.52 15.69 30.66
N LEU A 333 5.14 16.17 31.76
CA LEU A 333 4.62 17.20 32.66
C LEU A 333 5.34 17.20 34.03
N LYS A 334 5.93 18.37 34.32
CA LYS A 334 6.08 19.06 35.62
C LYS A 334 6.77 18.32 36.79
N HIS A 335 7.92 18.84 37.20
CA HIS A 335 8.01 19.58 38.47
C HIS A 335 9.21 20.54 38.54
N SER A 336 8.90 21.68 39.14
CA SER A 336 9.72 22.77 39.70
C SER A 336 11.10 22.40 40.27
N GLY A 337 12.10 23.26 40.05
CA GLY A 337 13.31 23.30 40.88
C GLY A 337 14.49 23.98 40.20
N ALA A 338 14.86 25.15 40.71
CA ALA A 338 15.96 25.97 40.22
C ALA A 338 17.33 25.30 40.37
N SER A 339 18.17 25.37 39.34
CA SER A 339 19.60 25.64 39.50
C SER A 339 20.26 25.95 38.15
N SER A 340 20.79 27.16 38.08
CA SER A 340 21.77 27.69 37.15
C SER A 340 22.78 26.64 36.65
N LEU A 341 23.01 26.61 35.34
CA LEU A 341 24.35 26.42 34.75
C LEU A 341 24.41 27.12 33.39
N ARG A 342 25.13 28.25 33.36
CA ARG A 342 25.70 28.88 32.17
C ARG A 342 26.90 28.07 31.66
N PHE A 343 27.33 28.42 30.45
CA PHE A 343 28.60 28.18 29.72
C PHE A 343 28.33 27.38 28.42
N LEU A 344 28.76 27.77 27.23
CA LEU A 344 29.47 28.94 26.68
C LEU A 344 29.18 28.98 25.18
N SER A 345 28.95 30.18 24.64
CA SER A 345 29.03 30.47 23.21
C SER A 345 30.47 30.28 22.72
N VAL A 346 30.61 29.69 21.52
CA VAL A 346 31.77 29.94 20.66
C VAL A 346 31.24 30.26 19.26
N ASP A 347 31.13 31.56 19.01
CA ASP A 347 31.12 32.16 17.67
C ASP A 347 32.51 32.05 17.03
N SER A 348 32.57 31.65 15.76
CA SER A 348 33.53 32.22 14.79
C SER A 348 33.12 31.91 13.35
N ALA A 349 32.84 32.99 12.61
CA ALA A 349 32.44 33.13 11.21
C ALA A 349 33.67 33.05 10.22
N PRO A 350 33.62 33.51 8.95
CA PRO A 350 32.85 33.01 7.78
C PRO A 350 33.62 32.95 6.41
N PHE A 351 32.96 32.36 5.38
CA PHE A 351 33.01 32.65 3.91
C PHE A 351 34.30 32.34 3.08
N PRO A 352 34.25 32.15 1.72
CA PRO A 352 33.42 32.88 0.73
C PRO A 352 32.69 32.08 -0.39
N ARG A 353 31.77 32.83 -1.02
CA ARG A 353 30.96 32.55 -2.22
C ARG A 353 31.81 32.49 -3.50
N ALA A 354 31.35 31.73 -4.50
CA ALA A 354 31.63 31.98 -5.90
C ALA A 354 30.35 31.92 -6.74
N ASN A 355 30.10 33.02 -7.45
CA ASN A 355 29.07 33.22 -8.46
C ASN A 355 29.50 32.57 -9.79
N SER A 356 28.60 31.88 -10.50
CA SER A 356 28.44 32.05 -11.96
C SER A 356 27.28 31.21 -12.52
N LYS A 357 26.36 31.87 -13.21
CA LYS A 357 25.46 31.38 -14.27
C LYS A 357 25.52 32.44 -15.41
N PRO A 358 25.01 32.19 -16.63
CA PRO A 358 24.82 30.94 -17.36
C PRO A 358 25.32 31.03 -18.84
N THR A 359 25.35 29.91 -19.57
CA THR A 359 25.40 29.93 -21.04
C THR A 359 24.40 28.92 -21.60
N VAL A 360 23.55 29.43 -22.49
CA VAL A 360 22.50 28.73 -23.27
C VAL A 360 23.07 28.41 -24.65
N ARG A 361 22.74 27.22 -25.20
CA ARG A 361 22.38 26.98 -26.64
C ARG A 361 22.04 25.49 -26.89
N PRO A 362 21.36 25.14 -28.01
CA PRO A 362 20.07 24.46 -27.97
C PRO A 362 20.10 23.03 -28.56
N ASP A 363 18.91 22.45 -28.64
CA ASP A 363 18.49 21.29 -29.45
C ASP A 363 18.74 19.88 -28.91
N SER A 364 17.66 19.27 -28.43
CA SER A 364 17.03 18.15 -29.17
C SER A 364 15.71 17.79 -28.50
N GLN A 365 14.60 18.11 -29.18
CA GLN A 365 13.29 17.56 -28.88
C GLN A 365 13.33 16.05 -29.10
N LEU A 366 13.11 15.29 -28.05
CA LEU A 366 12.58 13.92 -28.11
C LEU A 366 11.52 13.83 -27.02
N GLY A 367 10.31 14.24 -27.39
CA GLY A 367 9.11 14.05 -26.58
C GLY A 367 8.79 12.57 -26.52
N ILE A 368 8.92 11.99 -25.34
CA ILE A 368 8.29 10.71 -25.01
C ILE A 368 7.00 11.05 -24.29
N PHE A 369 5.90 11.03 -25.03
CA PHE A 369 4.56 10.98 -24.48
C PHE A 369 4.35 9.60 -23.85
N CYS A 370 4.32 9.53 -22.52
CA CYS A 370 3.58 8.48 -21.83
C CYS A 370 2.17 9.00 -21.61
N VAL A 371 1.25 8.56 -22.47
CA VAL A 371 -0.19 8.64 -22.24
C VAL A 371 -0.51 7.64 -21.13
N PHE A 372 -1.20 8.11 -20.09
CA PHE A 372 -1.67 7.33 -18.95
C PHE A 372 -2.70 6.27 -19.35
#